data_AF-A0A1X1N9E0-F1
#
_entry.id   AF-A0A1X1N9E0-F1
#
_cell.length_a   1.000
_cell.length_b   1.000
_cell.length_c   1.000
_cell.angle_alpha   90.00
_cell.angle_beta   90.00
_cell.angle_gamma   90.00
#
_symmetry.space_group_name_H-M   'P 1'
#
loop_
_entity.id
_entity.type
_entity.pdbx_description
1 polymer ?
#
loop_
_entity_poly.entity_id
_entity_poly.type
_entity_poly.pdbx_seq_one_letter_code
_entity_poly.pdbx_strand_id
1 'polypeptide(L)'
;MTGSPATPDEDRLIEPLRAIWAEVLGRDVEPDDDFLDLGGGSLHAIRIVHRVEEEYATELSVRSVLETRTVVRMARHLARVLHTERP
;
A
#
# COMPACT_ATOMS: atom_id res chain seq x y z
N MET A 1 -18.03 -8.55 16.27
CA MET A 1 -17.08 -8.51 15.15
C MET A 1 -15.70 -8.32 15.75
N THR A 2 -14.84 -9.31 15.60
CA THR A 2 -13.57 -9.51 16.31
C THR A 2 -12.53 -8.46 15.90
N GLY A 3 -12.36 -7.40 16.68
CA GLY A 3 -11.18 -6.53 16.61
C GLY A 3 -10.08 -7.12 17.49
N SER A 4 -9.09 -7.75 16.87
CA SER A 4 -7.92 -8.28 17.60
C SER A 4 -7.07 -7.11 18.14
N PRO A 5 -6.56 -7.16 19.38
CA PRO A 5 -5.81 -6.07 19.98
C PRO A 5 -4.32 -6.22 19.67
N ALA A 6 -3.90 -5.66 18.55
CA ALA A 6 -2.55 -5.18 18.34
C ALA A 6 -2.75 -3.97 17.44
N THR A 7 -2.31 -2.77 17.85
CA THR A 7 -2.27 -1.62 16.94
C THR A 7 -1.39 -2.06 15.77
N PRO A 8 -1.97 -2.52 14.65
CA PRO A 8 -1.32 -3.49 13.82
C PRO A 8 -0.36 -2.71 12.93
N ASP A 9 0.82 -3.25 12.67
CA ASP A 9 1.85 -2.63 11.85
C ASP A 9 1.38 -2.14 10.46
N GLU A 10 0.16 -2.46 10.04
CA GLU A 10 -0.54 -1.88 8.91
C GLU A 10 -0.96 -0.42 9.12
N ASP A 11 -1.48 -0.02 10.29
CA ASP A 11 -2.02 1.34 10.51
C ASP A 11 -0.93 2.41 10.36
N ARG A 12 0.30 2.10 10.81
CA ARG A 12 1.48 2.97 10.66
C ARG A 12 1.94 3.11 9.19
N LEU A 13 1.53 2.19 8.32
CA LEU A 13 1.87 2.22 6.89
C LEU A 13 0.83 2.97 6.07
N ILE A 14 -0.36 3.25 6.63
CA ILE A 14 -1.45 3.90 5.87
C ILE A 14 -1.04 5.29 5.39
N GLU A 15 -0.57 6.18 6.27
CA GLU A 15 -0.27 7.56 5.88
C GLU A 15 0.90 7.67 4.89
N PRO A 16 2.04 6.96 5.06
CA PRO A 16 3.10 6.97 4.06
C PRO A 16 2.64 6.41 2.71
N LEU A 17 1.91 5.29 2.69
CA LEU A 17 1.40 4.71 1.44
C LEU A 17 0.39 5.63 0.77
N ARG A 18 -0.48 6.28 1.54
CA ARG A 18 -1.40 7.31 1.06
C ARG A 18 -0.64 8.45 0.38
N ALA A 19 0.44 8.96 0.99
CA ALA A 19 1.27 9.99 0.39
C ALA A 19 1.92 9.54 -0.93
N ILE A 20 2.46 8.32 -0.97
CA ILE A 20 3.02 7.74 -2.22
C ILE A 20 1.95 7.69 -3.32
N TRP A 21 0.75 7.22 -2.99
CA TRP A 21 -0.36 7.14 -3.95
C TRP A 21 -0.77 8.53 -4.43
N ALA A 22 -0.90 9.48 -3.51
CA ALA A 22 -1.30 10.85 -3.83
C ALA A 22 -0.30 11.53 -4.78
N GLU A 23 1.00 11.36 -4.53
CA GLU A 23 2.05 11.87 -5.41
C GLU A 23 2.08 11.19 -6.78
N VAL A 24 1.89 9.86 -6.83
CA VAL A 24 1.91 9.12 -8.11
C VAL A 24 0.67 9.40 -8.95
N LEU A 25 -0.49 9.51 -8.32
CA LEU A 25 -1.77 9.79 -8.98
C LEU A 25 -2.01 11.29 -9.22
N GLY A 26 -1.22 12.16 -8.58
CA GLY A 26 -1.32 13.61 -8.70
C GLY A 26 -2.59 14.19 -8.09
N ARG A 27 -3.12 13.58 -7.03
CA ARG A 27 -4.37 13.96 -6.37
C ARG A 27 -4.42 13.48 -4.93
N ASP A 28 -5.31 14.05 -4.12
CA ASP A 28 -5.60 13.51 -2.79
C ASP A 28 -6.26 12.12 -2.89
N VAL A 29 -5.91 11.24 -1.95
CA VAL A 29 -6.33 9.84 -1.90
C VAL A 29 -6.78 9.54 -0.48
N GLU A 30 -7.96 8.97 -0.28
CA GLU A 30 -8.39 8.46 1.01
C GLU A 30 -7.97 6.99 1.19
N PRO A 31 -7.76 6.50 2.43
CA PRO A 31 -7.23 5.15 2.65
C PRO A 31 -8.05 4.01 2.03
N ASP A 32 -9.37 4.21 1.93
CA ASP A 32 -10.33 3.24 1.40
C ASP A 32 -10.69 3.49 -0.08
N ASP A 33 -10.11 4.52 -0.72
CA ASP A 33 -10.35 4.79 -2.13
C ASP A 33 -9.83 3.66 -3.02
N ASP A 34 -10.64 3.30 -4.01
CA ASP A 34 -10.25 2.28 -4.98
C ASP A 34 -9.29 2.86 -6.03
N PHE A 35 -8.15 2.20 -6.19
CA PHE A 35 -7.08 2.56 -7.10
C PHE A 35 -7.57 2.78 -8.54
N LEU A 36 -8.47 1.93 -9.03
CA LEU A 36 -8.96 2.03 -10.41
C LEU A 36 -9.97 3.17 -10.56
N ASP A 37 -10.81 3.39 -9.54
CA ASP A 37 -11.78 4.50 -9.53
C ASP A 37 -11.06 5.87 -9.47
N LEU A 38 -9.87 5.91 -8.86
CA LEU A 38 -8.99 7.09 -8.87
C LEU A 38 -8.31 7.36 -10.22
N GLY A 39 -8.42 6.46 -11.20
CA GLY A 39 -7.73 6.52 -12.49
C GLY A 39 -6.38 5.79 -12.50
N GLY A 40 -6.10 4.96 -11.49
CA GLY A 40 -4.93 4.12 -11.40
C GLY A 40 -4.84 3.09 -12.53
N GLY A 41 -3.62 2.79 -12.95
CA GLY A 41 -3.33 1.82 -14.01
C GLY A 41 -1.93 1.24 -13.83
N SER A 42 -1.50 0.38 -14.76
CA SER A 42 -0.23 -0.36 -14.61
C SER A 42 0.98 0.54 -14.41
N LEU A 43 1.06 1.69 -15.10
CA LEU A 43 2.17 2.63 -14.91
C LEU A 43 2.18 3.25 -13.51
N HIS A 44 1.01 3.63 -12.98
CA HIS A 44 0.89 4.12 -11.60
C HIS A 44 1.28 3.03 -10.61
N ALA A 45 0.83 1.79 -10.83
CA ALA A 45 1.17 0.66 -9.96
C ALA A 45 2.68 0.35 -9.96
N ILE A 46 3.34 0.39 -11.12
CA ILE A 46 4.81 0.25 -11.23
C ILE A 46 5.53 1.35 -10.44
N ARG A 47 5.10 2.60 -10.55
CA ARG A 47 5.70 3.73 -9.81
C ARG A 47 5.49 3.62 -8.30
N ILE A 48 4.30 3.20 -7.88
CA ILE A 48 3.98 2.97 -6.46
C ILE A 48 4.88 1.86 -5.91
N VAL A 49 5.00 0.74 -6.63
CA VAL A 49 5.89 -0.38 -6.27
C VAL A 49 7.30 0.14 -6.03
N HIS A 50 7.93 0.77 -7.03
CA HIS A 50 9.32 1.20 -6.90
C HIS A 50 9.57 2.12 -5.71
N ARG A 51 8.65 3.06 -5.42
CA ARG A 51 8.78 3.94 -4.25
C ARG A 51 8.68 3.18 -2.93
N VAL A 52 7.78 2.20 -2.86
CA VAL A 52 7.65 1.36 -1.66
C VAL A 52 8.87 0.47 -1.48
N GLU A 53 9.44 -0.07 -2.55
CA GLU A 53 10.68 -0.86 -2.49
C GLU A 53 11.85 -0.01 -1.98
N GLU A 54 11.97 1.23 -2.46
CA GLU A 54 12.98 2.20 -2.01
C GLU A 54 12.83 2.60 -0.53
N GLU A 55 11.59 2.80 -0.06
CA GLU A 55 11.32 3.27 1.31
C GLU A 55 11.39 2.15 2.36
N TYR A 56 10.92 0.95 2.02
CA TYR A 56 10.76 -0.16 2.97
C TYR A 56 11.76 -1.30 2.78
N ALA A 57 12.67 -1.20 1.80
CA ALA A 57 13.65 -2.23 1.46
C ALA A 57 13.01 -3.62 1.30
N THR A 58 11.90 -3.67 0.56
CA THR A 58 11.10 -4.88 0.32
C THR A 58 10.87 -5.07 -1.17
N GLU A 59 10.43 -6.26 -1.59
CA GLU A 59 10.01 -6.53 -2.97
C GLU A 59 8.48 -6.61 -3.03
N LEU A 60 7.84 -5.65 -3.71
CA LEU A 60 6.39 -5.62 -3.86
C LEU A 60 6.02 -5.84 -5.32
N SER A 61 5.17 -6.82 -5.61
CA SER A 61 4.72 -7.02 -6.99
C SER A 61 3.69 -5.97 -7.42
N VAL A 62 3.73 -5.55 -8.69
CA VAL A 62 2.67 -4.72 -9.31
C VAL A 62 1.29 -5.37 -9.14
N ARG A 63 1.26 -6.70 -9.21
CA ARG A 63 0.06 -7.50 -8.99
C ARG A 63 -0.52 -7.26 -7.58
N SER A 64 0.30 -7.15 -6.56
CA SER A 64 -0.14 -6.88 -5.18
C SER A 64 -0.90 -5.55 -5.09
N VAL A 65 -0.45 -4.50 -5.77
CA VAL A 65 -1.16 -3.20 -5.81
C VAL A 65 -2.52 -3.33 -6.48
N LEU A 66 -2.57 -4.02 -7.63
CA LEU A 66 -3.80 -4.23 -8.39
C LEU A 66 -4.81 -5.16 -7.69
N GLU A 67 -4.35 -6.09 -6.85
CA GLU A 67 -5.22 -6.99 -6.07
C GLU A 67 -5.72 -6.35 -4.78
N THR A 68 -4.88 -5.55 -4.12
CA THR A 68 -5.26 -4.88 -2.86
C THR A 68 -6.21 -3.71 -3.12
N ARG A 69 -6.05 -2.98 -4.23
CA ARG A 69 -6.92 -1.89 -4.71
C ARG A 69 -7.13 -0.69 -3.79
N THR A 70 -6.73 -0.74 -2.52
CA THR A 70 -6.91 0.34 -1.53
C THR A 70 -5.65 0.45 -0.68
N VAL A 71 -5.36 1.64 -0.16
CA VAL A 71 -4.20 1.87 0.72
C VAL A 71 -4.30 1.01 1.97
N VAL A 72 -5.49 0.89 2.58
CA VAL A 72 -5.70 0.03 3.75
C VAL A 72 -5.31 -1.42 3.45
N ARG A 73 -5.81 -2.01 2.36
CA ARG A 73 -5.48 -3.41 2.02
C ARG A 73 -4.01 -3.58 1.62
N MET A 74 -3.42 -2.57 0.98
CA MET A 74 -2.00 -2.56 0.63
C MET A 74 -1.14 -2.54 1.89
N ALA A 75 -1.47 -1.70 2.88
CA ALA A 75 -0.82 -1.64 4.18
C ALA A 75 -0.86 -2.99 4.91
N ARG A 76 -2.03 -3.67 4.92
CA ARG A 76 -2.16 -5.02 5.49
C ARG A 76 -1.24 -6.03 4.80
N HIS A 77 -1.15 -5.97 3.48
CA HIS A 77 -0.30 -6.86 2.70
C HIS A 77 1.18 -6.59 2.97
N LEU A 78 1.60 -5.32 2.93
CA LEU A 78 2.97 -4.92 3.20
C LEU A 78 3.40 -5.27 4.62
N ALA A 79 2.55 -5.06 5.63
CA ALA A 79 2.83 -5.47 7.00
C ALA A 79 3.15 -6.97 7.08
N ARG A 80 2.40 -7.84 6.38
CA ARG A 80 2.69 -9.29 6.35
C ARG A 80 4.02 -9.61 5.68
N VAL A 81 4.36 -8.91 4.60
CA VAL A 81 5.65 -9.09 3.91
C VAL A 81 6.80 -8.71 4.85
N LEU A 82 6.73 -7.54 5.49
CA LEU A 82 7.74 -7.07 6.43
C LEU A 82 7.92 -7.97 7.66
N HIS A 83 6.88 -8.70 8.07
CA HIS A 83 7.01 -9.72 9.13
C HIS A 83 7.65 -11.01 8.64
N THR A 84 7.44 -11.37 7.38
CA THR A 84 7.97 -12.61 6.78
C THR A 84 9.48 -12.50 6.53
N GLU A 85 9.97 -11.29 6.21
CA GLU A 85 11.38 -10.99 5.98
C GLU A 85 12.23 -10.85 7.27
N ARG A 86 11.64 -11.04 8.46
CA ARG A 86 12.39 -11.00 9.72
C ARG A 86 12.89 -12.40 10.12
N PRO A 87 14.21 -12.66 10.09
CA PRO A 87 14.80 -13.88 10.64
C PRO A 87 14.70 -13.97 12.17
#